data_AF-X1CLF3-F1
#
_entry.id   AF-X1CLF3-F1
#
_cell.length_a   1.000
_cell.length_b   1.000
_cell.length_c   1.000
_cell.angle_alpha   90.00
_cell.angle_beta   90.00
_cell.angle_gamma   90.00
#
_symmetry.space_group_name_H-M   'P 1'
#
loop_
_entity.id
_entity.type
_entity.pdbx_description
1 polymer ?
#
loop_
_entity_poly.entity_id
_entity_poly.type
_entity_poly.pdbx_seq_one_letter_code
_entity_poly.pdbx_strand_id
1 'polypeptide(L)' 'LGFYQEYQAEKSMESLKKLAPHFAKVRRDNKVIEIAVEDVAPGDIVLVEDGDKFPADIRFIKEFSLYVDEAILTGESKPR' A
#
# COMPACT_ATOMS: atom_id res chain seq x y z
N LEU A 1 24.61 12.91 -22.76
CA LEU A 1 23.22 13.03 -23.28
C LEU A 1 22.24 12.04 -22.65
N GLY A 2 22.66 10.81 -22.27
CA GLY A 2 21.76 9.77 -21.74
C GLY A 2 21.11 10.06 -20.38
N PHE A 3 21.84 10.66 -19.42
CA PHE A 3 21.34 10.90 -18.06
C PHE A 3 20.04 11.72 -17.99
N TYR A 4 19.90 12.75 -18.85
CA TYR A 4 18.68 13.58 -18.88
C TYR A 4 17.48 12.82 -19.49
N GLN A 5 17.72 11.93 -20.46
CA GLN A 5 16.66 11.10 -21.05
C GLN A 5 16.20 10.01 -20.08
N GLU A 6 17.14 9.36 -19.38
CA GLU A 6 16.83 8.38 -18.33
C GLU A 6 16.03 9.02 -17.18
N TYR A 7 16.47 10.18 -16.69
CA TYR A 7 15.76 10.92 -15.64
C TYR A 7 14.31 11.28 -16.05
N GLN A 8 14.12 11.73 -17.29
CA GLN A 8 12.78 12.07 -17.79
C GLN A 8 11.89 10.83 -18.00
N ALA A 9 12.47 9.69 -18.39
CA ALA A 9 11.74 8.43 -18.49
C ALA A 9 11.29 7.93 -17.11
N GLU A 10 12.17 8.01 -16.11
CA GLU A 10 11.90 7.59 -14.73
C GLU A 10 10.78 8.44 -14.09
N LYS A 11 10.85 9.76 -14.27
CA LYS A 11 9.82 10.71 -13.80
C LYS A 11 8.45 10.50 -14.47
N SER A 12 8.46 10.14 -15.75
CA SER A 12 7.22 9.83 -16.49
C SER A 12 6.59 8.54 -15.97
N MET A 13 7.40 7.51 -15.69
CA MET A 13 6.94 6.27 -15.09
C MET A 13 6.40 6.45 -13.67
N GLU A 14 7.03 7.30 -12.85
CA GLU A 14 6.53 7.62 -11.51
C GLU A 14 5.16 8.32 -11.58
N SER A 15 4.98 9.23 -12.54
CA SER A 15 3.71 9.93 -12.76
C SER A 15 2.61 8.97 -13.23
N LEU A 16 2.93 8.03 -14.12
CA LEU A 16 1.99 7.00 -14.56
C LEU A 16 1.58 6.06 -13.42
N LYS A 17 2.51 5.68 -12.53
CA LYS A 17 2.18 4.88 -11.34
C LYS A 17 1.22 5.60 -10.39
N LYS A 18 1.33 6.93 -10.26
CA LYS A 18 0.42 7.76 -9.46
C LYS A 18 -0.99 7.88 -10.07
N LEU A 19 -1.14 7.59 -11.37
CA LEU A 19 -2.43 7.66 -12.06
C LEU A 19 -3.26 6.37 -11.97
N ALA A 20 -2.66 5.25 -11.54
CA ALA A 20 -3.39 4.03 -11.28
C ALA A 20 -3.97 4.09 -9.86
N PRO A 21 -5.31 4.19 -9.70
CA PRO A 21 -5.90 4.26 -8.38
C PRO A 21 -5.70 2.91 -7.67
N HIS A 22 -5.01 2.97 -6.54
CA HIS A 22 -4.96 1.88 -5.59
C HIS A 22 -6.07 2.12 -4.58
N PHE A 23 -6.78 1.07 -4.21
CA PHE A 23 -7.89 1.14 -3.27
C PHE A 23 -7.58 0.38 -1.99
N ALA A 24 -8.17 0.82 -0.89
CA ALA A 24 -8.12 0.16 0.40
C ALA A 24 -9.54 -0.02 0.95
N LYS A 25 -9.79 -1.16 1.60
CA LYS A 25 -11.02 -1.40 2.36
C LYS A 25 -10.85 -0.82 3.77
N VAL A 26 -11.69 0.13 4.15
CA VAL A 26 -11.71 0.70 5.50
C VAL A 26 -13.08 0.56 6.13
N ARG A 27 -13.13 0.49 7.46
CA ARG A 27 -14.37 0.55 8.24
C ARG A 27 -14.54 1.92 8.88
N ARG A 28 -15.48 2.70 8.36
CA ARG A 28 -15.92 4.01 8.89
C ARG A 28 -17.42 3.94 9.17
N ASP A 29 -17.88 4.53 10.27
CA ASP A 29 -19.30 4.52 10.67
C ASP A 29 -19.93 3.12 10.67
N ASN A 30 -19.15 2.12 11.12
CA ASN A 30 -19.53 0.71 11.15
C ASN A 30 -19.85 0.08 9.78
N LYS A 31 -19.49 0.74 8.67
CA LYS A 31 -19.62 0.24 7.31
C LYS A 31 -18.24 0.01 6.69
N VAL A 32 -18.12 -1.06 5.93
CA VAL A 32 -16.93 -1.30 5.09
C VAL A 32 -17.13 -0.55 3.78
N ILE A 33 -16.18 0.31 3.44
CA ILE A 33 -16.16 1.08 2.21
C ILE A 33 -14.78 0.95 1.55
N GLU A 34 -14.75 1.04 0.23
CA GLU A 34 -13.53 1.10 -0.55
C GLU A 34 -13.21 2.57 -0.84
N ILE A 35 -12.01 3.00 -0.50
CA ILE A 35 -11.52 4.37 -0.71
C ILE A 35 -10.17 4.34 -1.43
N ALA A 36 -9.80 5.43 -2.09
CA ALA A 36 -8.46 5.55 -2.64
C ALA A 36 -7.42 5.48 -1.50
N VAL A 37 -6.28 4.84 -1.75
CA VAL A 37 -5.20 4.72 -0.74
C VAL A 37 -4.76 6.08 -0.21
N GLU A 38 -4.78 7.11 -1.06
CA GLU A 38 -4.48 8.50 -0.69
C GLU A 38 -5.47 9.14 0.29
N ASP A 39 -6.69 8.58 0.40
CA ASP A 39 -7.73 9.06 1.33
C ASP A 39 -7.70 8.33 2.69
N VAL A 40 -6.76 7.39 2.89
CA VAL A 40 -6.56 6.70 4.17
C VAL A 40 -5.92 7.66 5.17
N ALA A 41 -6.52 7.78 6.35
CA ALA A 41 -6.09 8.72 7.40
C ALA A 41 -5.90 8.03 8.76
N PRO A 42 -5.09 8.62 9.67
CA PRO A 42 -4.96 8.11 11.03
C PRO A 42 -6.33 8.00 11.72
N GLY A 43 -6.60 6.82 12.30
CA GLY A 43 -7.88 6.49 12.93
C GLY A 43 -8.75 5.55 12.10
N ASP A 44 -8.42 5.34 10.82
CA ASP A 44 -9.10 4.33 10.01
C ASP A 44 -8.82 2.91 10.49
N ILE A 45 -9.86 2.08 10.44
CA ILE A 45 -9.72 0.64 10.61
C ILE A 45 -9.63 0.02 9.22
N VAL A 46 -8.42 -0.30 8.79
CA VAL A 46 -8.16 -0.96 7.52
C VAL A 46 -8.46 -2.45 7.64
N LEU A 47 -9.10 -3.02 6.62
CA LEU A 47 -9.26 -4.46 6.46
C LEU A 47 -8.29 -4.94 5.39
N VAL A 48 -7.56 -6.01 5.70
CA VAL A 48 -6.53 -6.58 4.84
C VAL A 48 -6.82 -8.07 4.67
N GLU A 49 -6.81 -8.53 3.43
CA GLU A 49 -6.97 -9.93 3.05
C GLU A 49 -5.66 -10.47 2.45
N ASP A 50 -5.63 -11.78 2.16
CA ASP A 50 -4.47 -12.39 1.52
C ASP A 50 -4.20 -11.77 0.14
N GLY A 51 -2.93 -11.43 -0.11
CA GLY A 51 -2.49 -10.76 -1.33
C GLY A 51 -2.64 -9.24 -1.35
N ASP A 52 -3.27 -8.64 -0.33
CA ASP A 52 -3.37 -7.19 -0.21
C ASP A 52 -2.03 -6.56 0.17
N LYS A 53 -1.81 -5.34 -0.30
CA LYS A 53 -0.72 -4.48 0.18
C LYS A 53 -1.23 -3.57 1.28
N PHE A 54 -0.40 -3.33 2.29
CA PHE A 54 -0.72 -2.35 3.31
C PHE A 54 -0.72 -0.93 2.72
N PRO A 55 -1.83 -0.15 2.86
CA PRO A 55 -1.95 1.19 2.28
C PRO A 55 -1.12 2.25 3.02
N ALA A 56 -0.76 2.00 4.26
CA ALA A 56 0.02 2.86 5.13
C ALA A 56 0.69 2.04 6.25
N ASP A 57 1.48 2.69 7.10
CA ASP A 57 1.95 2.10 8.35
C ASP A 57 0.76 1.85 9.29
N ILE A 58 0.56 0.59 9.67
CA ILE A 58 -0.62 0.15 10.43
C ILE A 58 -0.21 -0.53 11.72
N ARG A 59 -1.07 -0.43 12.72
CA ARG A 59 -1.01 -1.22 13.94
C ARG A 59 -2.09 -2.28 13.91
N PHE A 60 -1.71 -3.56 14.04
CA PHE A 60 -2.66 -4.65 14.13
C PHE A 60 -3.52 -4.53 15.39
N ILE A 61 -4.84 -4.65 15.20
CA ILE A 61 -5.85 -4.64 16.29
C ILE A 61 -6.46 -6.04 16.44
N LYS A 62 -6.54 -6.78 15.33
CA LYS A 62 -7.03 -8.16 15.26
C LYS A 62 -6.45 -8.82 14.03
N GLU A 63 -5.91 -10.02 14.21
CA GLU A 63 -5.30 -10.84 13.18
C GLU A 63 -5.73 -12.31 13.31
N PHE A 64 -5.61 -13.05 12.20
CA PHE A 64 -5.82 -14.50 12.20
C PHE A 64 -4.86 -15.13 11.20
N SER A 65 -3.86 -15.88 11.69
CA SER A 65 -2.84 -16.53 10.86
C SER A 65 -2.23 -15.58 9.80
N LEU A 66 -1.94 -14.35 10.21
CA LEU A 66 -1.36 -13.34 9.34
C LEU A 66 0.15 -13.59 9.17
N TYR A 67 0.61 -13.54 7.92
CA TYR A 67 2.02 -13.50 7.56
C TYR A 67 2.24 -12.33 6.62
N VAL A 68 3.29 -11.55 6.86
CA VAL A 68 3.63 -10.36 6.08
C VAL A 68 4.96 -10.58 5.38
N ASP A 69 4.99 -10.28 4.07
CA ASP A 69 6.23 -10.20 3.31
C ASP A 69 6.90 -8.84 3.54
N GLU A 70 7.91 -8.83 4.40
CA GLU A 70 8.74 -7.67 4.70
C GLU A 70 10.05 -7.64 3.90
N ALA A 71 10.18 -8.44 2.84
CA ALA A 71 11.44 -8.54 2.08
C ALA A 71 11.87 -7.21 1.47
N ILE A 72 10.91 -6.36 1.07
CA ILE A 72 11.18 -5.02 0.53
C ILE A 72 11.81 -4.10 1.60
N LEU A 73 11.49 -4.31 2.87
CA LEU A 73 11.94 -3.46 3.99
C LEU A 73 13.22 -4.02 4.65
N THR A 74 13.31 -5.34 4.79
CA THR A 74 14.36 -6.01 5.57
C THR A 74 15.39 -6.74 4.72
N GLY A 75 15.06 -7.05 3.46
CA GLY A 75 15.87 -7.91 2.59
C GLY A 75 15.78 -9.40 2.90
N GLU A 76 14.98 -9.80 3.90
CA GLU A 76 14.78 -11.21 4.24
C GLU A 76 13.56 -11.79 3.52
N SER A 77 13.75 -12.89 2.79
CA SER A 77 12.67 -13.52 2.02
C SER A 77 11.69 -14.37 2.84
N LYS A 78 11.84 -14.43 4.17
CA LYS A 78 10.98 -15.25 5.02
C LYS A 78 9.83 -14.39 5.57
N PRO A 79 8.57 -14.67 5.21
CA PRO A 79 7.42 -13.96 5.76
C PRO A 79 7.36 -14.12 7.28
N ARG A 80 6.94 -13.06 7.96
CA ARG A 80 6.84 -12.99 9.42
C ARG A 80 5.42 -12.80 9.91
#